data_AF-A0A519KPT9-F1
#
_entry.id   AF-A0A519KPT9-F1
#
_cell.length_a   1.000
_cell.length_b   1.000
_cell.length_c   1.000
_cell.angle_alpha   90.00
_cell.angle_beta   90.00
_cell.angle_gamma   90.00
#
_symmetry.space_group_name_H-M   'P 1'
#
loop_
_entity.id
_entity.type
_entity.pdbx_description
1 polymer ?
#
loop_
_entity_poly.entity_id
_entity_poly.type
_entity_poly.pdbx_seq_one_letter_code
_entity_poly.pdbx_strand_id
1 'polypeptide(L)'
;MRALVAVLALATAMPVISIPTYSDAQVLTGRGGVRGPSRPRRVEAPRFSQADQQQLWDAQDLVIDLNSQIENLQAAGAAAGGLTEAQRTEIAGHTARRDEAQATVDRLIAKRGS
;
A
#
# COMPACT_ATOMS: atom_id res chain seq x y z
N MET A 1 19.61 -7.30 -39.39
CA MET A 1 18.19 -7.32 -39.80
C MET A 1 17.37 -8.01 -38.72
N ARG A 2 16.33 -7.33 -38.24
CA ARG A 2 15.08 -7.85 -37.63
C ARG A 2 15.20 -8.81 -36.44
N ALA A 3 15.03 -8.26 -35.23
CA ALA A 3 14.31 -8.93 -34.16
C ALA A 3 13.28 -7.94 -33.61
N LEU A 4 12.00 -8.32 -33.74
CA LEU A 4 10.81 -7.57 -33.39
C LEU A 4 10.78 -7.29 -31.88
N VAL A 5 10.74 -6.01 -31.49
CA VAL A 5 10.35 -5.60 -30.14
C VAL A 5 8.83 -5.47 -30.15
N ALA A 6 8.16 -6.46 -29.59
CA ALA A 6 6.72 -6.44 -29.37
C ALA A 6 6.41 -5.41 -28.27
N VAL A 7 5.72 -4.35 -28.64
CA VAL A 7 5.11 -3.39 -27.71
C VAL A 7 3.94 -4.10 -27.03
N LEU A 8 4.12 -4.50 -25.78
CA LEU A 8 3.03 -5.01 -24.96
C LEU A 8 2.33 -3.83 -24.30
N ALA A 9 1.24 -3.38 -24.94
CA ALA A 9 0.28 -2.45 -24.36
C ALA A 9 -0.49 -3.16 -23.25
N LEU A 10 -0.12 -2.96 -21.98
CA LEU A 10 -0.99 -3.29 -20.85
C LEU A 10 -2.06 -2.21 -20.72
N ALA A 11 -3.19 -2.45 -21.38
CA ALA A 11 -4.46 -1.83 -21.03
C ALA A 11 -4.95 -2.45 -19.72
N THR A 12 -4.52 -1.90 -18.58
CA THR A 12 -5.09 -2.30 -17.28
C THR A 12 -6.45 -1.64 -17.11
N ALA A 13 -7.46 -2.50 -17.09
CA ALA A 13 -8.86 -2.18 -16.89
C ALA A 13 -9.05 -1.25 -15.70
N MET A 14 -9.58 -0.05 -15.96
CA MET A 14 -10.13 0.78 -14.89
C MET A 14 -11.49 0.19 -14.48
N PRO A 15 -11.70 -0.19 -13.21
CA PRO A 15 -13.02 -0.57 -12.75
C PRO A 15 -13.90 0.69 -12.77
N VAL A 16 -14.96 0.65 -13.58
CA VAL A 16 -16.03 1.65 -13.53
C VAL A 16 -16.75 1.44 -12.20
N ILE A 17 -16.36 2.23 -11.19
CA ILE A 17 -17.07 2.29 -9.92
C ILE A 17 -18.39 3.00 -10.21
N SER A 18 -19.47 2.21 -10.22
CA SER A 18 -20.83 2.72 -10.28
C SER A 18 -21.10 3.51 -9.00
N ILE A 19 -21.24 4.83 -9.12
CA ILE A 19 -21.65 5.69 -8.01
C ILE A 19 -23.16 5.48 -7.84
N PRO A 20 -23.66 4.94 -6.72
CA PRO A 20 -25.10 4.94 -6.46
C PRO A 20 -25.52 6.39 -6.23
N THR A 21 -26.16 6.98 -7.23
CA THR A 21 -26.89 8.23 -7.08
C THR A 21 -28.13 7.93 -6.22
N TYR A 22 -28.00 8.12 -4.91
CA TYR A 22 -29.16 8.25 -4.03
C TYR A 22 -29.90 9.54 -4.41
N SER A 23 -30.79 9.44 -5.40
CA SER A 23 -31.88 10.39 -5.61
C SER A 23 -33.04 9.93 -4.74
N ASP A 24 -33.00 10.29 -3.46
CA ASP A 24 -34.23 10.34 -2.68
C ASP A 24 -34.82 11.74 -2.83
N ALA A 25 -36.02 11.77 -3.40
CA ALA A 25 -36.85 12.95 -3.51
C ALA A 25 -37.01 13.57 -2.12
N GLN A 26 -36.35 14.71 -1.87
CA GLN A 26 -36.62 15.49 -0.67
C GLN A 26 -38.03 16.07 -0.78
N VAL A 27 -38.97 15.39 -0.13
CA VAL A 27 -40.33 15.86 0.06
C VAL A 27 -40.29 17.11 0.93
N LEU A 28 -40.72 18.23 0.35
CA LEU A 28 -41.01 19.48 1.01
C LEU A 28 -42.11 19.27 2.06
N THR A 29 -41.76 18.97 3.32
CA THR A 29 -42.69 19.05 4.45
C THR A 29 -41.99 19.59 5.69
N GLY A 30 -42.66 20.51 6.38
CA GLY A 30 -42.41 20.75 7.80
C GLY A 30 -41.64 22.02 8.15
N ARG A 31 -42.30 23.16 8.01
CA ARG A 31 -41.99 24.39 8.73
C ARG A 31 -42.12 24.16 10.24
N GLY A 32 -41.03 24.31 10.98
CA GLY A 32 -41.04 24.64 12.42
C GLY A 32 -40.43 23.60 13.35
N GLY A 33 -39.38 23.99 14.07
CA GLY A 33 -39.05 23.35 15.34
C GLY A 33 -37.55 23.17 15.64
N VAL A 34 -36.98 24.13 16.38
CA VAL A 34 -36.00 23.91 17.46
C VAL A 34 -34.60 23.36 17.10
N ARG A 35 -33.61 24.26 17.19
CA ARG A 35 -32.16 24.04 17.47
C ARG A 35 -31.45 23.08 16.51
N GLY A 36 -30.63 23.69 15.65
CA GLY A 36 -29.91 23.05 14.56
C GLY A 36 -29.17 21.76 14.96
N PRO A 37 -29.10 20.78 14.04
CA PRO A 37 -28.40 19.54 14.28
C PRO A 37 -26.94 19.87 14.58
N SER A 38 -26.43 19.35 15.70
CA SER A 38 -25.00 19.23 15.96
C SER A 38 -24.34 18.73 14.69
N ARG A 39 -23.66 19.64 13.96
CA ARG A 39 -22.88 19.29 12.78
C ARG A 39 -21.98 18.12 13.19
N PRO A 40 -22.01 16.97 12.49
CA PRO A 40 -21.04 15.92 12.76
C PRO A 40 -19.67 16.57 12.64
N ARG A 41 -18.89 16.52 13.73
CA ARG A 41 -17.51 17.00 13.75
C ARG A 41 -16.83 16.22 12.63
N ARG A 42 -16.48 16.89 11.52
CA ARG A 42 -15.69 16.27 10.45
C ARG A 42 -14.47 15.70 11.17
N VAL A 43 -14.36 14.37 11.19
CA VAL A 43 -13.14 13.70 11.62
C VAL A 43 -12.12 14.16 10.59
N GLU A 44 -11.28 15.10 10.99
CA GLU A 44 -10.24 15.62 10.13
C GLU A 44 -9.33 14.44 9.78
N ALA A 45 -9.07 14.25 8.48
CA ALA A 45 -8.24 13.14 8.04
C ALA A 45 -6.89 13.23 8.77
N PRO A 46 -6.37 12.11 9.32
CA PRO A 46 -5.13 12.13 10.07
C PRO A 46 -4.00 12.64 9.17
N ARG A 47 -3.50 13.83 9.47
CA ARG A 47 -2.42 14.47 8.72
C ARG A 47 -1.13 13.68 8.87
N PHE A 48 -0.25 13.76 7.88
CA PHE A 48 1.10 13.21 7.95
C PHE A 48 1.91 13.94 9.04
N SER A 49 2.46 13.19 9.99
CA SER A 49 3.17 13.69 11.18
C SER A 49 4.66 13.37 11.13
N GLN A 50 5.46 13.94 12.04
CA GLN A 50 6.88 13.57 12.18
C GLN A 50 7.06 12.10 12.57
N ALA A 51 6.15 11.54 13.37
CA ALA A 51 6.18 10.11 13.71
C ALA A 51 5.95 9.23 12.47
N ASP A 52 5.03 9.64 11.58
CA ASP A 52 4.82 8.97 10.29
C ASP A 52 6.07 9.07 9.38
N GLN A 53 6.77 10.20 9.42
CA GLN A 53 8.01 10.39 8.67
C GLN A 53 9.13 9.47 9.15
N GLN A 54 9.32 9.38 10.47
CA GLN A 54 10.30 8.46 11.05
C GLN A 54 9.95 7.01 10.71
N GLN A 55 8.69 6.62 10.89
CA GLN A 55 8.23 5.27 10.55
C GLN A 55 8.43 4.93 9.07
N LEU A 56 8.26 5.92 8.18
CA LEU A 56 8.53 5.74 6.75
C LEU A 56 10.02 5.51 6.47
N TRP A 57 10.92 6.21 7.16
CA TRP A 57 12.37 5.97 7.04
C TRP A 57 12.75 4.60 7.58
N ASP A 58 12.29 4.25 8.78
CA ASP A 58 12.56 2.95 9.40
C ASP A 58 12.06 1.79 8.52
N ALA A 59 10.86 1.92 7.94
CA ALA A 59 10.30 0.90 7.05
C ALA A 59 11.09 0.76 5.73
N GLN A 60 11.59 1.86 5.16
CA GLN A 60 12.44 1.82 3.97
C GLN A 60 13.80 1.17 4.25
N ASP A 61 14.43 1.52 5.38
CA ASP A 61 15.70 0.91 5.81
C ASP A 61 15.53 -0.59 6.03
N LEU A 62 14.42 -1.01 6.66
CA LEU A 62 14.11 -2.42 6.85
C LEU A 62 13.93 -3.18 5.53
N VAL A 63 13.28 -2.58 4.53
CA VAL A 63 13.16 -3.19 3.19
C VAL A 63 14.53 -3.40 2.55
N ILE A 64 15.42 -2.39 2.64
CA ILE A 64 16.79 -2.46 2.08
C ILE A 64 17.61 -3.56 2.78
N ASP A 65 17.56 -3.61 4.10
CA ASP A 65 18.27 -4.61 4.90
C ASP A 65 17.77 -6.04 4.61
N LEU A 66 16.45 -6.25 4.58
CA LEU A 66 15.87 -7.55 4.27
C LEU A 66 16.18 -8.01 2.83
N ASN A 67 16.17 -7.10 1.85
CA ASN A 67 16.59 -7.44 0.49
C ASN A 67 18.06 -7.88 0.47
N SER A 68 18.94 -7.17 1.17
CA SER A 68 20.36 -7.54 1.27
C SER A 68 20.54 -8.92 1.91
N GLN A 69 19.79 -9.23 2.96
CA GLN A 69 19.82 -10.55 3.62
C GLN A 69 19.33 -11.67 2.69
N ILE A 70 18.24 -11.44 1.95
CA ILE A 70 17.72 -12.39 0.96
C ILE A 70 18.76 -12.66 -0.12
N GLU A 71 19.36 -11.60 -0.68
CA GLU A 71 20.40 -11.73 -1.71
C GLU A 71 21.62 -12.50 -1.20
N ASN A 72 22.08 -12.22 0.03
CA ASN A 72 23.18 -12.95 0.65
C ASN A 72 22.87 -14.44 0.84
N LEU A 73 21.66 -14.79 1.30
CA LEU A 73 21.23 -16.18 1.46
C LEU A 73 21.15 -16.90 0.10
N GLN A 74 20.62 -16.23 -0.92
CA GLN A 74 20.56 -16.76 -2.28
C GLN A 74 21.96 -16.98 -2.86
N ALA A 75 22.88 -16.03 -2.69
CA ALA A 75 24.26 -16.15 -3.13
C ALA A 75 24.99 -17.30 -2.41
N ALA A 76 24.80 -17.44 -1.10
CA ALA A 76 25.33 -18.56 -0.33
C ALA A 76 24.79 -19.91 -0.81
N GLY A 77 23.49 -19.99 -1.11
CA GLY A 77 22.87 -21.18 -1.72
C GLY A 77 23.45 -21.50 -3.09
N ALA A 78 23.60 -20.51 -3.96
CA ALA A 78 24.19 -20.69 -5.28
C ALA A 78 25.64 -21.20 -5.21
N ALA A 79 26.45 -20.64 -4.29
CA ALA A 79 27.82 -21.09 -4.05
C ALA A 79 27.91 -22.52 -3.50
N ALA A 80 26.91 -22.94 -2.73
CA ALA A 80 26.80 -24.30 -2.18
C ALA A 80 26.17 -25.33 -3.15
N GLY A 81 25.76 -24.91 -4.37
CA GLY A 81 25.12 -25.77 -5.36
C GLY A 81 23.59 -25.91 -5.20
N GLY A 82 22.97 -25.10 -4.35
CA GLY A 82 21.54 -25.04 -4.12
C GLY A 82 21.17 -24.52 -2.72
N LEU A 83 19.93 -24.05 -2.56
CA LEU A 83 19.41 -23.64 -1.27
C LEU A 83 18.96 -24.84 -0.44
N THR A 84 19.41 -24.89 0.82
CA THR A 84 18.88 -25.82 1.83
C THR A 84 17.44 -25.47 2.20
N GLU A 85 16.69 -26.41 2.78
CA GLU A 85 15.32 -26.15 3.27
C GLU A 85 15.28 -25.04 4.33
N ALA A 86 16.28 -25.01 5.21
CA ALA A 86 16.42 -23.98 6.23
C ALA A 86 16.58 -22.59 5.59
N GLN A 87 17.48 -22.44 4.61
CA GLN A 87 17.67 -21.19 3.89
C GLN A 87 16.42 -20.78 3.10
N ARG A 88 15.69 -21.74 2.50
CA ARG A 88 14.42 -21.45 1.81
C ARG A 88 13.36 -20.92 2.78
N THR A 89 13.26 -21.52 3.96
CA THR A 89 12.34 -21.07 5.02
C THR A 89 12.72 -19.67 5.51
N GLU A 90 14.02 -19.42 5.69
CA GLU A 90 14.55 -18.13 6.12
C GLU A 90 14.29 -17.04 5.08
N ILE A 91 14.55 -17.31 3.78
CA ILE A 91 14.21 -16.41 2.67
C ILE A 91 12.71 -16.11 2.66
N ALA A 92 11.85 -17.11 2.85
CA ALA A 92 10.41 -16.90 2.90
C ALA A 92 10.00 -16.00 4.08
N GLY A 93 10.63 -16.18 5.24
CA GLY A 93 10.44 -15.33 6.41
C GLY A 93 10.87 -13.88 6.18
N HIS A 94 12.05 -13.65 5.59
CA HIS A 94 12.52 -12.31 5.23
C HIS A 94 11.62 -11.66 4.17
N THR A 95 11.16 -12.44 3.19
CA THR A 95 10.25 -11.98 2.13
C THR A 95 8.94 -11.49 2.73
N ALA A 96 8.32 -12.27 3.62
CA ALA A 96 7.08 -11.87 4.29
C ALA A 96 7.25 -10.57 5.09
N ARG A 97 8.33 -10.46 5.87
CA ARG A 97 8.64 -9.24 6.65
C ARG A 97 8.90 -8.03 5.76
N ARG A 98 9.54 -8.22 4.61
CA ARG A 98 9.78 -7.16 3.64
C ARG A 98 8.46 -6.68 3.05
N ASP A 99 7.55 -7.59 2.72
CA ASP A 99 6.25 -7.25 2.15
C ASP A 99 5.38 -6.47 3.16
N GLU A 100 5.44 -6.82 4.46
CA GLU A 100 4.82 -6.05 5.54
C GLU A 100 5.41 -4.64 5.68
N ALA A 101 6.73 -4.52 5.61
CA ALA A 101 7.42 -3.23 5.64
C ALA A 101 7.06 -2.38 4.41
N GLN A 102 6.99 -2.99 3.22
CA GLN A 102 6.57 -2.32 1.99
C GLN A 102 5.12 -1.83 2.08
N ALA A 103 4.21 -2.63 2.62
CA ALA A 103 2.83 -2.20 2.85
C ALA A 103 2.74 -1.00 3.80
N THR A 104 3.67 -0.89 4.75
CA THR A 104 3.79 0.29 5.64
C THR A 104 4.28 1.51 4.86
N VAL A 105 5.31 1.35 4.02
CA VAL A 105 5.81 2.41 3.12
C VAL A 105 4.68 2.93 2.23
N ASP A 106 3.97 2.04 1.55
CA ASP A 106 2.90 2.39 0.62
C ASP A 106 1.77 3.15 1.32
N ARG A 107 1.36 2.68 2.50
CA ARG A 107 0.34 3.34 3.34
C ARG A 107 0.77 4.75 3.73
N LEU A 108 2.01 4.93 4.18
CA LEU A 108 2.53 6.21 4.65
C LEU A 108 2.75 7.20 3.48
N ILE A 109 3.18 6.70 2.32
CA ILE A 109 3.27 7.51 1.10
C ILE A 109 1.88 7.97 0.65
N ALA A 110 0.88 7.08 0.67
CA ALA A 110 -0.50 7.44 0.34
C ALA A 110 -1.05 8.51 1.30
N LYS A 111 -0.80 8.35 2.61
CA LYS A 111 -1.18 9.33 3.63
C LYS A 111 -0.49 10.69 3.46
N ARG A 112 0.74 10.71 2.93
CA ARG A 112 1.48 11.95 2.64
C ARG A 112 0.92 12.69 1.42
N GLY A 113 0.34 11.96 0.46
CA GLY A 113 -0.21 12.52 -0.78
C GLY A 113 -1.68 12.95 -0.69
N SER A 114 -2.39 12.64 0.40
CA SER A 114 -3.79 13.01 0.68
C SER A 114 -3.89 14.31 1.47
#